data_AF-X6MU47-F1
#
_entry.id   AF-X6MU47-F1
#
_cell.length_a   1.000
_cell.length_b   1.000
_cell.length_c   1.000
_cell.angle_alpha   90.00
_cell.angle_beta   90.00
_cell.angle_gamma   90.00
#
_symmetry.space_group_name_H-M   'P 1'
#
loop_
_entity.id
_entity.type
_entity.pdbx_description
1 polymer ?
#
loop_
_entity_poly.entity_id
_entity_poly.type
_entity_poly.pdbx_seq_one_letter_code
_entity_poly.pdbx_strand_id
1 'polypeptide(L)'
;MLFFIEKIDHLHEFLNINNQAFQNLKKLRIPLSQSQCMLHKHEILICGGRSESACYSYHTIKNEYKFVCKYPIHIKLEGHCVVKLVDKNKDSNQITLLSFGSVYTKGHTLVMKYVSVWDNISSNSNEFDNYNEWIPFTDNHNRTIVIGRD
;
A
#
# COMPACT_ATOMS: atom_id res chain seq x y z
N MET A 1 -0.15 12.99 12.32
CA MET A 1 -1.28 12.14 12.73
C MET A 1 -1.77 11.42 11.48
N LEU A 2 -1.40 10.15 11.30
CA LEU A 2 -1.89 9.34 10.17
C LEU A 2 -3.33 8.93 10.48
N PHE A 3 -4.28 9.35 9.64
CA PHE A 3 -5.64 8.83 9.67
C PHE A 3 -5.69 7.60 8.75
N PHE A 4 -5.86 6.42 9.33
CA PHE A 4 -6.42 5.28 8.60
C PHE A 4 -7.93 5.43 8.63
N ILE A 5 -8.55 5.62 7.47
CA ILE A 5 -10.00 5.44 7.33
C ILE A 5 -10.19 4.02 6.78
N GLU A 6 -10.24 3.03 7.67
CA GLU A 6 -11.01 1.83 7.39
C GLU A 6 -12.40 2.03 8.01
N LYS A 7 -13.42 1.60 7.27
CA LYS A 7 -14.81 1.58 7.72
C LYS A 7 -14.91 0.97 9.12
N ILE A 8 -15.43 1.76 10.04
CA ILE A 8 -15.61 1.46 11.45
C ILE A 8 -16.84 0.54 11.59
N ASP A 9 -16.66 -0.77 11.42
CA ASP A 9 -17.75 -1.74 11.66
C ASP A 9 -17.43 -2.74 12.80
N HIS A 10 -16.22 -2.73 13.37
CA HIS A 10 -15.80 -3.72 14.38
C HIS A 10 -15.15 -3.16 15.67
N LEU A 11 -15.38 -1.89 16.01
CA LEU A 11 -14.75 -1.25 17.17
C LEU A 11 -15.28 -1.69 18.56
N HIS A 12 -16.19 -2.66 18.64
CA HIS A 12 -16.75 -3.08 19.94
C HIS A 12 -15.85 -4.00 20.78
N GLU A 13 -14.74 -4.52 20.25
CA GLU A 13 -13.91 -5.50 20.97
C GLU A 13 -12.52 -4.97 21.42
N PHE A 14 -12.14 -3.75 21.05
CA PHE A 14 -10.79 -3.20 21.31
C PHE A 14 -10.70 -2.14 22.42
N LEU A 15 -11.81 -1.76 23.06
CA LEU A 15 -11.78 -0.80 24.17
C LEU A 15 -11.63 -1.51 25.52
N ASN A 16 -10.59 -2.33 25.67
CA ASN A 16 -10.06 -2.68 26.99
C ASN A 16 -9.03 -1.62 27.37
N ILE A 17 -9.50 -0.53 27.99
CA ILE A 17 -8.70 0.63 28.37
C ILE A 17 -7.82 0.25 29.58
N ASN A 18 -6.68 -0.36 29.28
CA ASN A 18 -5.50 -0.29 30.13
C ASN A 18 -4.72 0.98 29.74
N ASN A 19 -4.24 1.71 30.74
CA ASN A 19 -3.77 3.10 30.81
C ASN A 19 -2.70 3.64 29.81
N GLN A 20 -2.59 3.09 28.59
CA GLN A 20 -1.82 3.63 27.48
C GLN A 20 -2.65 3.50 26.19
N ALA A 21 -3.37 4.57 25.82
CA ALA A 21 -4.21 4.59 24.62
C ALA A 21 -3.40 4.42 23.30
N PHE A 22 -2.09 4.64 23.35
CA PHE A 22 -1.19 4.50 22.21
C PHE A 22 0.13 3.87 22.64
N GLN A 23 0.64 2.95 21.81
CA GLN A 23 1.97 2.40 21.92
C GLN A 23 2.82 2.88 20.73
N ASN A 24 4.07 3.26 21.00
CA ASN A 24 5.01 3.63 19.95
C ASN A 24 5.52 2.37 19.26
N LEU A 25 5.37 2.31 17.93
CA LEU A 25 5.95 1.26 17.09
C LEU A 25 7.44 1.52 16.84
N LYS A 26 8.17 0.51 16.32
CA LYS A 26 9.54 0.71 15.84
C LYS A 26 9.57 1.89 14.88
N LYS A 27 10.50 2.83 15.10
CA LYS A 27 10.66 4.00 14.25
C LYS A 27 11.22 3.57 12.89
N LEU A 28 10.51 3.92 11.81
CA LEU A 28 11.11 3.92 10.49
C LEU A 28 12.12 5.08 10.42
N ARG A 29 13.35 4.81 9.96
CA ARG A 29 14.41 5.84 9.86
C ARG A 29 14.12 6.91 8.81
N ILE A 30 13.10 6.69 7.99
CA ILE A 30 12.73 7.53 6.86
C ILE A 30 11.47 8.32 7.25
N PRO A 31 11.49 9.67 7.13
CA PRO A 31 10.31 10.48 7.40
C PRO A 31 9.24 10.22 6.34
N LEU A 32 8.07 9.80 6.80
CA LEU A 32 6.88 9.60 5.96
C LEU A 32 5.99 10.84 6.05
N SER A 33 5.71 11.46 4.91
CA SER A 33 4.84 12.63 4.82
C SER A 33 3.77 12.40 3.76
N GLN A 34 2.51 12.55 4.14
CA GLN A 34 1.34 12.29 3.29
C GLN A 34 1.35 10.89 2.64
N SER A 35 1.99 9.93 3.29
CA SER A 35 2.02 8.54 2.88
C SER A 35 0.63 7.92 2.96
N GLN A 36 0.29 7.12 1.96
CA GLN A 36 -0.92 6.30 1.99
C GLN A 36 -0.58 4.97 2.63
N CYS A 37 -1.42 4.52 3.55
CA CYS A 37 -1.19 3.28 4.26
C CYS A 37 -2.47 2.44 4.30
N MET A 38 -2.32 1.12 4.33
CA MET A 38 -3.44 0.19 4.42
C MET A 38 -3.08 -1.07 5.19
N LEU A 39 -4.09 -1.69 5.80
CA LEU A 39 -3.94 -2.92 6.55
C LEU A 39 -4.13 -4.13 5.64
N HIS A 40 -3.23 -5.11 5.77
CA HIS A 40 -3.37 -6.42 5.16
C HIS A 40 -2.89 -7.50 6.12
N LYS A 41 -3.83 -8.24 6.73
CA LYS A 41 -3.52 -9.25 7.76
C LYS A 41 -2.69 -8.62 8.89
N HIS A 42 -1.49 -9.12 9.15
CA HIS A 42 -0.58 -8.60 10.19
C HIS A 42 0.36 -7.51 9.66
N GLU A 43 0.09 -6.96 8.49
CA GLU A 43 0.96 -5.99 7.82
C GLU A 43 0.27 -4.64 7.63
N ILE A 44 1.03 -3.58 7.84
CA ILE A 44 0.70 -2.23 7.41
C ILE A 44 1.54 -1.94 6.17
N LEU A 45 0.90 -1.87 5.01
CA LEU A 45 1.53 -1.40 3.79
C LEU A 45 1.57 0.11 3.79
N ILE A 46 2.72 0.65 3.41
CA ILE A 46 3.03 2.07 3.34
C ILE A 46 3.46 2.32 1.91
N CYS A 47 2.69 3.11 1.16
CA CYS A 47 2.90 3.34 -0.25
C CYS A 47 3.36 4.78 -0.49
N GLY A 48 4.68 4.99 -0.55
CA GLY A 48 5.29 6.28 -0.88
C GLY A 48 4.81 7.46 -0.03
N GLY A 49 4.93 8.69 -0.54
CA GLY A 49 4.58 9.94 0.12
C GLY A 49 5.13 11.16 -0.64
N ARG A 50 4.93 12.38 -0.14
CA ARG A 50 5.32 13.65 -0.80
C ARG A 50 6.77 13.66 -1.30
N SER A 51 7.68 13.04 -0.57
CA SER A 51 9.12 13.00 -0.90
C SER A 51 9.71 11.60 -0.76
N GLU A 52 8.86 10.58 -0.76
CA GLU A 52 9.28 9.19 -0.67
C GLU A 52 8.57 8.37 -1.75
N SER A 53 9.34 7.69 -2.59
CA SER A 53 8.80 6.81 -3.64
C SER A 53 8.77 5.35 -3.20
N ALA A 54 9.50 4.99 -2.15
CA ALA A 54 9.59 3.64 -1.64
C ALA A 54 8.32 3.24 -0.91
N CYS A 55 7.98 1.97 -1.11
CA CYS A 55 6.92 1.28 -0.41
C CYS A 55 7.54 0.34 0.62
N TYR A 56 6.89 0.23 1.77
CA TYR A 56 7.30 -0.62 2.88
C TYR A 56 6.13 -1.45 3.38
N SER A 57 6.43 -2.62 3.91
CA SER A 57 5.51 -3.40 4.75
C SER A 57 6.03 -3.38 6.17
N TYR A 58 5.20 -2.95 7.11
CA TYR A 58 5.45 -3.06 8.54
C TYR A 58 4.66 -4.23 9.11
N HIS A 59 5.36 -5.21 9.69
CA HIS A 59 4.71 -6.34 10.33
C HIS A 59 4.41 -6.03 11.79
N THR A 60 3.13 -6.03 12.16
CA THR A 60 2.62 -5.64 13.49
C THR A 60 3.12 -6.56 14.61
N ILE A 61 3.11 -7.88 14.41
CA ILE A 61 3.61 -8.85 15.40
C ILE A 61 5.15 -8.82 15.50
N LYS A 62 5.85 -8.84 14.37
CA LYS A 62 7.33 -8.85 14.35
C LYS A 62 7.94 -7.49 14.71
N ASN A 63 7.15 -6.42 14.65
CA ASN A 63 7.57 -5.04 14.89
C ASN A 63 8.76 -4.62 13.99
N GLU A 64 8.69 -4.98 12.70
CA GLU A 64 9.75 -4.76 11.73
C GLU A 64 9.24 -4.24 10.40
N TYR A 65 10.11 -3.55 9.66
CA TYR A 65 9.83 -3.04 8.32
C TYR A 65 10.62 -3.85 7.29
N LYS A 66 9.99 -4.10 6.15
CA LYS A 66 10.64 -4.59 4.93
C LYS A 66 10.34 -3.65 3.77
N PHE A 67 11.34 -3.46 2.93
CA PHE A 67 11.16 -2.81 1.65
C PHE A 67 10.29 -3.67 0.74
N VAL A 68 9.41 -3.04 -0.04
CA VAL A 68 8.56 -3.70 -1.05
C VAL A 68 9.06 -3.33 -2.44
N CYS A 69 8.95 -2.06 -2.83
CA CYS A 69 9.42 -1.55 -4.12
C CYS A 69 9.46 -0.01 -4.13
N LYS A 70 9.62 0.60 -5.31
CA LYS A 70 9.49 2.06 -5.50
C LYS A 70 8.48 2.37 -6.58
N TYR A 71 7.79 3.50 -6.44
CA TYR A 71 7.11 4.14 -7.56
C TYR A 71 8.10 4.54 -8.66
N PRO A 72 7.70 4.54 -9.95
CA PRO A 72 8.52 5.05 -11.04
C PRO A 72 8.95 6.51 -10.82
N ILE A 73 10.18 6.85 -11.22
CA ILE A 73 10.82 8.14 -10.90
C ILE A 73 10.05 9.39 -11.36
N HIS A 74 9.24 9.26 -12.42
CA HIS A 74 8.48 10.36 -13.00
C HIS A 74 7.13 10.61 -12.32
N ILE A 75 6.75 9.79 -11.34
CA ILE A 75 5.44 9.85 -10.66
C ILE A 75 5.51 10.82 -9.48
N LYS A 76 4.54 11.74 -9.41
CA LYS A 76 4.39 12.71 -8.31
C LYS A 76 3.26 12.26 -7.38
N LEU A 77 3.62 11.88 -6.16
CA LEU A 77 2.74 11.28 -5.16
C LEU A 77 1.99 12.30 -4.29
N GLU A 78 2.09 13.58 -4.57
CA GLU A 78 1.34 14.58 -3.81
C GLU A 78 -0.15 14.48 -4.15
N GLY A 79 -0.95 14.21 -3.12
CA GLY A 79 -2.40 13.97 -3.24
C GLY A 79 -2.78 12.70 -4.00
N HIS A 80 -1.86 11.73 -4.10
CA HIS A 80 -2.22 10.40 -4.57
C HIS A 80 -3.08 9.65 -3.54
N CYS A 81 -3.90 8.74 -4.04
CA CYS A 81 -4.68 7.80 -3.27
C CYS A 81 -4.24 6.38 -3.63
N VAL A 82 -4.24 5.48 -2.64
CA VAL A 82 -4.02 4.05 -2.87
C VAL A 82 -5.19 3.29 -2.28
N VAL A 83 -5.84 2.47 -3.09
CA VAL A 83 -6.98 1.66 -2.68
C VAL A 83 -6.70 0.18 -2.92
N LYS A 84 -7.19 -0.66 -2.01
CA LYS A 84 -7.19 -2.10 -2.18
C LYS A 84 -8.43 -2.51 -2.98
N LEU A 85 -8.22 -3.24 -4.08
CA LEU A 85 -9.33 -3.81 -4.85
C LEU A 85 -9.89 -5.03 -4.13
N VAL A 86 -11.21 -5.09 -4.00
CA VAL A 86 -11.90 -6.20 -3.34
C VAL A 86 -11.91 -7.40 -4.27
N ASP A 87 -11.21 -8.46 -3.89
CA ASP A 87 -11.30 -9.77 -4.53
C ASP A 87 -12.24 -10.68 -3.72
N LYS A 88 -12.91 -11.62 -4.40
CA LYS A 88 -13.75 -12.66 -3.79
C LYS A 88 -12.91 -13.67 -3.00
N ASN A 89 -11.63 -13.81 -3.33
CA ASN A 89 -10.75 -14.81 -2.71
C ASN A 89 -10.10 -14.27 -1.42
N LYS A 90 -10.85 -14.34 -0.32
CA LYS A 90 -10.50 -13.71 0.97
C LYS A 90 -9.23 -14.23 1.64
N ASP A 91 -8.81 -15.46 1.33
CA ASP A 91 -7.72 -16.13 2.08
C ASP A 91 -6.33 -15.94 1.45
N SER A 92 -6.26 -15.36 0.26
CA SER A 92 -4.97 -15.19 -0.43
C SER A 92 -4.04 -14.22 0.33
N ASN A 93 -2.73 -14.51 0.30
CA ASN A 93 -1.67 -13.59 0.75
C ASN A 93 -1.37 -12.52 -0.31
N GLN A 94 -2.20 -12.47 -1.35
CA GLN A 94 -2.09 -11.58 -2.49
C GLN A 94 -3.22 -10.56 -2.42
N ILE A 95 -2.90 -9.31 -2.74
CA ILE A 95 -3.92 -8.28 -2.96
C ILE A 95 -3.57 -7.49 -4.20
N THR A 96 -4.58 -6.90 -4.82
CA THR A 96 -4.36 -5.94 -5.91
C THR A 96 -4.58 -4.54 -5.39
N LEU A 97 -3.59 -3.67 -5.59
CA LEU A 97 -3.60 -2.28 -5.21
C LEU A 97 -3.73 -1.40 -6.45
N LEU A 98 -4.54 -0.35 -6.35
CA LEU A 98 -4.67 0.69 -7.36
C LEU A 98 -4.19 2.01 -6.75
N SER A 99 -3.13 2.58 -7.31
CA SER A 99 -2.62 3.91 -6.96
C SER A 99 -2.98 4.89 -8.05
N PHE A 100 -3.62 6.00 -7.69
CA PHE A 100 -4.05 7.00 -8.66
C PHE A 100 -4.07 8.42 -8.09
N GLY A 101 -4.18 9.39 -8.99
CA GLY A 101 -4.28 10.80 -8.66
C GLY A 101 -2.93 11.49 -8.44
N SER A 102 -2.92 12.79 -8.66
CA SER A 102 -1.82 13.71 -8.38
C SER A 102 -2.39 15.11 -8.37
N VAL A 103 -1.84 16.02 -7.57
CA VAL A 103 -2.27 17.43 -7.56
C VAL A 103 -1.55 18.31 -8.58
N TYR A 104 -0.45 17.84 -9.19
CA TYR A 104 0.41 18.66 -10.06
C TYR A 104 0.44 18.23 -11.52
N THR A 105 -0.08 17.04 -11.84
CA THR A 105 -0.07 16.48 -13.19
C THR A 105 -1.48 16.00 -13.55
N LYS A 106 -1.64 15.42 -14.75
CA LYS A 106 -2.86 14.70 -15.12
C LYS A 106 -3.19 13.51 -14.18
N GLY A 107 -2.33 13.23 -13.20
CA GLY A 107 -2.41 12.06 -12.35
C GLY A 107 -1.59 10.91 -12.91
N HIS A 108 -1.47 9.86 -12.12
CA HIS A 108 -1.08 8.54 -12.57
C HIS A 108 -2.22 7.56 -12.31
N THR A 109 -2.15 6.39 -12.90
CA THR A 109 -2.92 5.23 -12.47
C THR A 109 -2.04 4.01 -12.64
N LEU A 110 -1.69 3.41 -11.51
CA LEU A 110 -0.76 2.29 -11.40
C LEU A 110 -1.46 1.18 -10.66
N VAL A 111 -1.20 -0.06 -11.09
CA VAL A 111 -1.67 -1.26 -10.41
C VAL A 111 -0.48 -2.03 -9.87
N MET A 112 -0.65 -2.67 -8.73
CA MET A 112 0.33 -3.57 -8.14
C MET A 112 -0.37 -4.83 -7.65
N LYS A 113 0.16 -5.99 -8.06
CA LYS A 113 -0.13 -7.26 -7.41
C LYS A 113 0.82 -7.42 -6.23
N TYR A 114 0.33 -7.10 -5.04
CA TYR A 114 1.13 -7.25 -3.83
C TYR A 114 1.05 -8.68 -3.31
N VAL A 115 2.19 -9.23 -2.93
CA VAL A 115 2.34 -10.49 -2.20
C VAL A 115 3.20 -10.22 -0.98
N SER A 116 2.77 -10.75 0.18
CA SER A 116 3.47 -10.54 1.45
C SER A 116 4.98 -10.78 1.33
N VAL A 117 5.77 -9.79 1.73
CA VAL A 117 7.25 -9.91 1.82
C VAL A 117 7.69 -10.66 3.09
N TRP A 118 6.75 -11.11 3.90
CA TRP A 118 7.00 -11.84 5.14
C TRP A 118 6.75 -13.33 5.03
N ASP A 119 6.01 -13.77 4.03
CA ASP A 119 5.78 -15.17 3.74
C ASP A 119 6.94 -15.74 2.91
N ASN A 120 7.42 -16.93 3.31
CA ASN A 120 8.33 -17.73 2.49
C ASN A 120 7.50 -18.41 1.39
N ILE A 121 7.08 -17.65 0.38
CA ILE A 121 6.48 -18.24 -0.81
C ILE A 121 7.63 -18.78 -1.66
N SER A 122 7.88 -20.07 -1.49
CA SER A 122 8.76 -20.86 -2.35
C SER A 122 8.27 -20.77 -3.80
N SER A 123 9.01 -20.00 -4.62
CA SER A 123 9.35 -20.33 -6.02
C SER A 123 8.24 -20.85 -6.95
N ASN A 124 6.97 -20.48 -6.75
CA ASN A 124 5.86 -20.79 -7.67
C ASN A 124 5.24 -19.52 -8.28
N SER A 125 5.76 -18.34 -7.95
CA SER A 125 5.48 -17.14 -8.74
C SER A 125 6.19 -17.31 -10.06
N ASN A 126 5.45 -17.39 -11.17
CA ASN A 126 6.05 -17.27 -12.49
C ASN A 126 6.91 -15.98 -12.48
N GLU A 127 8.16 -16.08 -12.87
CA GLU A 127 9.14 -14.98 -12.90
C GLU A 127 8.64 -13.75 -13.71
N PHE A 128 7.55 -13.92 -14.45
CA PHE A 128 6.89 -12.95 -15.32
C PHE A 128 5.75 -12.13 -14.66
N ASP A 129 5.36 -12.41 -13.42
CA ASP A 129 4.12 -11.85 -12.86
C ASP A 129 4.24 -10.42 -12.28
N ASN A 130 5.44 -9.82 -12.30
CA ASN A 130 5.74 -8.46 -11.80
C ASN A 130 5.08 -8.17 -10.43
N TYR A 131 5.22 -9.11 -9.50
CA TYR A 131 4.72 -8.95 -8.13
C TYR A 131 5.46 -7.83 -7.41
N ASN A 132 4.75 -7.18 -6.51
CA ASN A 132 5.28 -6.11 -5.68
C ASN A 132 5.85 -4.94 -6.49
N GLU A 133 5.50 -4.79 -7.78
CA GLU A 133 5.92 -3.68 -8.62
C GLU A 133 4.72 -2.83 -9.05
N TRP A 134 4.94 -1.53 -9.21
CA TRP A 134 3.94 -0.62 -9.77
C TRP A 134 4.04 -0.64 -11.29
N ILE A 135 2.99 -1.10 -11.96
CA ILE A 135 2.88 -1.09 -13.42
C ILE A 135 1.77 -0.15 -13.88
N PRO A 136 1.87 0.46 -15.08
CA PRO A 136 0.78 1.25 -15.65
C PRO A 136 -0.52 0.47 -15.70
N PHE A 137 -1.62 1.09 -15.29
CA PHE A 137 -2.95 0.51 -15.49
C PHE A 137 -3.39 0.76 -16.93
N THR A 138 -3.50 -0.30 -17.72
CA THR A 138 -3.79 -0.21 -19.15
C THR A 138 -5.08 -0.91 -19.54
N ASP A 139 -5.67 -0.49 -20.65
CA ASP A 139 -6.72 -1.24 -21.32
C ASP A 139 -6.17 -2.44 -22.12
N ASN A 140 -7.06 -3.16 -22.80
CA ASN A 140 -6.73 -4.33 -23.63
C ASN A 140 -5.84 -4.01 -24.85
N HIS A 141 -5.60 -2.73 -25.14
CA HIS A 141 -4.74 -2.25 -26.21
C HIS A 141 -3.43 -1.65 -25.67
N ASN A 142 -3.09 -1.92 -24.41
CA ASN A 142 -1.92 -1.36 -23.70
C ASN A 142 -1.92 0.18 -23.62
N ARG A 143 -3.09 0.81 -23.68
CA ARG A 143 -3.20 2.26 -23.51
C ARG A 143 -3.39 2.56 -22.03
N THR A 144 -2.54 3.43 -21.48
CA THR A 144 -2.64 3.86 -20.07
C THR A 144 -3.96 4.56 -19.82
N ILE A 145 -4.71 4.05 -18.85
CA ILE A 145 -5.92 4.67 -18.32
C ILE A 145 -5.48 5.64 -17.23
N VAL A 146 -6.03 6.86 -17.24
CA VAL A 146 -5.73 7.87 -16.21
C VAL A 146 -7.02 8.20 -15.47
N ILE A 147 -7.01 8.01 -14.15
CA ILE A 147 -8.08 8.38 -13.22
C ILE A 147 -7.66 9.69 -12.55
N GLY A 148 -8.24 10.81 -12.98
CA GLY A 148 -7.85 12.15 -12.57
C GLY A 148 -8.78 13.22 -13.13
N ARG A 149 -8.41 14.50 -12.95
CA ARG A 149 -9.13 15.63 -13.55
C ARG A 149 -8.62 15.89 -14.97
N ASP A 150 -9.53 16.31 -15.85
CA ASP A 150 -9.25 16.75 -17.21
C ASP A 150 -8.37 18.00 -17.26
#